data_AF-A0A0V0WE37-F1
#
_entry.id   AF-A0A0V0WE37-F1
#
_cell.length_a   1.000
_cell.length_b   1.000
_cell.length_c   1.000
_cell.angle_alpha   90.00
_cell.angle_beta   90.00
_cell.angle_gamma   90.00
#
_symmetry.space_group_name_H-M   'P 1'
#
loop_
_entity.id
_entity.type
_entity.pdbx_description
1 polymer ?
#
loop_
_entity_poly.entity_id
_entity_poly.type
_entity_poly.pdbx_seq_one_letter_code
_entity_poly.pdbx_strand_id
1 'polypeptide(L)'
;MLMALAFLPVHLVPAGFEIINVGTSGQLEALFQYFQQEWLRAAKIPLWNVHGVSVRTNNHLEGWHSRMNKRARKHHLRFHPFLKLILDELSLMTAQLTESSSDE
;
A
#
# COMPACT_ATOMS: atom_id res chain seq x y z
N MET A 1 -7.68 5.70 -13.43
CA MET A 1 -7.39 4.59 -14.36
C MET A 1 -6.31 3.65 -13.84
N LEU A 2 -5.11 4.14 -13.45
CA LEU A 2 -4.00 3.27 -12.98
C LEU A 2 -4.38 2.33 -11.82
N MET A 3 -5.14 2.81 -10.81
CA MET A 3 -5.59 1.97 -9.69
C MET A 3 -6.51 0.80 -10.12
N ALA A 4 -7.14 0.88 -11.29
CA ALA A 4 -7.98 -0.21 -11.80
C ALA A 4 -7.15 -1.45 -12.17
N LEU A 5 -5.85 -1.26 -12.46
CA LEU A 5 -4.93 -2.37 -12.77
C LEU A 5 -4.76 -3.33 -11.60
N ALA A 6 -4.99 -2.89 -10.36
CA ALA A 6 -4.86 -3.73 -9.18
C ALA A 6 -5.93 -4.84 -9.13
N PHE A 7 -7.01 -4.69 -9.91
CA PHE A 7 -8.11 -5.67 -10.00
C PHE A 7 -7.97 -6.64 -11.17
N LEU A 8 -6.97 -6.48 -12.04
CA LEU A 8 -6.72 -7.41 -13.15
C LEU A 8 -5.92 -8.62 -12.66
N PRO A 9 -6.14 -9.82 -13.24
CA PRO A 9 -5.19 -10.92 -13.09
C PRO A 9 -3.77 -10.43 -13.38
N VAL A 10 -2.79 -10.85 -12.56
CA VAL A 10 -1.39 -10.37 -12.62
C VAL A 10 -0.81 -10.40 -14.04
N HIS A 11 -1.11 -11.44 -14.82
CA HIS A 11 -0.61 -11.60 -16.18
C HIS A 11 -1.28 -10.65 -17.20
N LEU A 12 -2.44 -10.06 -16.89
CA LEU A 12 -3.13 -9.09 -17.73
C LEU A 12 -2.78 -7.64 -17.39
N VAL A 13 -2.13 -7.39 -16.26
CA VAL A 13 -1.75 -6.05 -15.80
C VAL A 13 -0.93 -5.28 -16.86
N PRO A 14 0.10 -5.86 -17.51
CA PRO A 14 0.85 -5.13 -18.54
C PRO A 14 -0.01 -4.74 -19.74
N ALA A 15 -0.85 -5.65 -20.23
CA ALA A 15 -1.76 -5.37 -21.36
C ALA A 15 -2.80 -4.29 -20.99
N GLY A 16 -3.34 -4.36 -19.76
CA GLY A 16 -4.24 -3.34 -19.24
C GLY A 16 -3.59 -1.97 -19.16
N PHE A 17 -2.32 -1.90 -18.73
CA PHE A 17 -1.55 -0.65 -18.67
C PHE A 17 -1.39 -0.03 -20.06
N GLU A 18 -0.98 -0.82 -21.07
CA GLU A 18 -0.84 -0.33 -22.44
C GLU A 18 -2.14 0.30 -22.96
N ILE A 19 -3.28 -0.38 -22.77
CA ILE A 19 -4.60 0.12 -23.20
C ILE A 19 -4.91 1.49 -22.58
N ILE A 20 -4.67 1.65 -21.28
CA ILE A 20 -4.96 2.93 -20.61
C ILE A 20 -3.92 4.00 -20.89
N ASN A 21 -2.73 3.62 -21.35
CA ASN A 21 -1.63 4.53 -21.66
C ASN A 21 -1.79 5.21 -23.05
N VAL A 22 -2.47 4.58 -24.02
CA VAL A 22 -2.60 5.06 -25.41
C VAL A 22 -3.08 6.52 -25.54
N GLY A 23 -3.91 7.01 -24.61
CA GLY A 23 -4.44 8.37 -24.64
C GLY A 23 -3.72 9.36 -23.70
N THR A 24 -2.68 8.93 -23.00
CA THR A 24 -2.02 9.75 -21.97
C THR A 24 -1.01 10.68 -22.62
N SER A 25 -1.20 11.99 -22.46
CA SER A 25 -0.25 13.00 -22.93
C SER A 25 -0.21 14.18 -21.97
N GLY A 26 0.86 14.98 -22.06
CA GLY A 26 1.00 16.21 -21.28
C GLY A 26 1.23 15.94 -19.79
N GLN A 27 0.48 16.62 -18.92
CA GLN A 27 0.74 16.62 -17.47
C GLN A 27 0.64 15.24 -16.80
N LEU A 28 -0.14 14.30 -17.37
CA LEU A 28 -0.27 12.94 -16.84
C LEU A 28 0.84 11.98 -17.29
N GLU A 29 1.62 12.33 -18.30
CA GLU A 29 2.63 11.42 -18.85
C GLU A 29 3.70 11.06 -17.82
N ALA A 30 4.13 12.04 -17.02
CA ALA A 30 5.07 11.82 -15.92
C ALA A 30 4.53 10.83 -14.87
N LEU A 31 3.23 10.85 -14.60
CA LEU A 31 2.59 9.92 -13.66
C LEU A 31 2.59 8.49 -14.22
N PHE A 32 2.30 8.31 -15.51
CA PHE A 32 2.29 6.99 -16.14
C PHE A 32 3.70 6.42 -16.25
N GLN A 33 4.70 7.24 -16.59
CA GLN A 33 6.10 6.83 -16.60
C GLN A 33 6.57 6.41 -15.20
N TYR A 34 6.26 7.20 -14.18
CA TYR A 34 6.55 6.84 -12.79
C TYR A 34 5.89 5.52 -12.41
N PHE A 35 4.60 5.35 -12.74
CA PHE A 35 3.88 4.12 -12.43
C PHE A 35 4.50 2.89 -13.13
N GLN A 36 4.86 3.02 -14.40
CA GLN A 36 5.52 1.93 -15.12
C GLN A 36 6.88 1.57 -14.53
N GLN A 37 7.69 2.56 -14.16
CA GLN A 37 9.03 2.32 -13.61
C GLN A 37 8.96 1.73 -12.20
N GLU A 38 8.19 2.33 -11.30
CA GLU A 38 8.16 1.91 -9.91
C GLU A 38 7.22 0.75 -9.64
N TRP A 39 6.04 0.72 -10.26
CA TRP A 39 5.00 -0.24 -9.90
C TRP A 39 4.91 -1.45 -10.83
N LEU A 40 5.30 -1.32 -12.10
CA LEU A 40 5.33 -2.45 -13.04
C LEU A 40 6.69 -3.13 -13.14
N ARG A 41 7.79 -2.37 -13.03
CA ARG A 41 9.16 -2.90 -13.12
C ARG A 41 9.81 -3.16 -11.76
N ALA A 42 9.79 -2.19 -10.83
CA ALA A 42 10.53 -2.29 -9.58
C ALA A 42 9.74 -3.03 -8.48
N ALA A 43 8.43 -2.79 -8.35
CA ALA A 43 7.60 -3.45 -7.36
C ALA A 43 7.25 -4.89 -7.79
N LYS A 44 7.25 -5.81 -6.82
CA LYS A 44 6.66 -7.13 -7.01
C LYS A 44 5.15 -6.92 -7.20
N ILE A 45 4.61 -7.17 -8.39
CA ILE A 45 3.17 -7.06 -8.69
C ILE A 45 2.27 -7.73 -7.62
N PRO A 46 2.64 -8.88 -7.01
CA PRO A 46 1.88 -9.48 -5.91
C PRO A 46 1.67 -8.58 -4.67
N LEU A 47 2.46 -7.53 -4.47
CA LEU A 47 2.34 -6.64 -3.30
C LEU A 47 1.22 -5.61 -3.44
N TRP A 48 0.89 -5.19 -4.66
CA TRP A 48 -0.11 -4.13 -4.90
C TRP A 48 -1.34 -4.63 -5.67
N ASN A 49 -1.27 -5.82 -6.26
CA ASN A 49 -2.39 -6.46 -6.93
C ASN A 49 -3.32 -7.11 -5.89
N VAL A 50 -4.61 -6.80 -5.99
CA VAL A 50 -5.66 -7.29 -5.09
C VAL A 50 -6.65 -8.20 -5.83
N HIS A 51 -6.33 -8.63 -7.05
CA HIS A 51 -7.19 -9.51 -7.84
C HIS A 51 -7.40 -10.84 -7.12
N GLY A 52 -8.66 -11.18 -6.85
CA GLY A 52 -9.02 -12.40 -6.13
C GLY A 52 -8.72 -12.36 -4.62
N VAL A 53 -8.26 -11.23 -4.08
CA VAL A 53 -8.02 -11.07 -2.64
C VAL A 53 -9.28 -10.51 -1.97
N SER A 54 -9.68 -11.11 -0.84
CA SER A 54 -10.83 -10.62 -0.04
C SER A 54 -10.59 -9.23 0.57
N VAL A 55 -9.31 -8.85 0.73
CA VAL A 55 -8.86 -7.54 1.21
C VAL A 55 -9.01 -6.51 0.09
N ARG A 56 -10.07 -5.73 0.16
CA ARG A 56 -10.56 -4.88 -0.94
C ARG A 56 -9.86 -3.51 -1.05
N THR A 57 -9.06 -3.10 -0.07
CA THR A 57 -8.37 -1.80 -0.06
C THR A 57 -7.11 -1.80 0.79
N ASN A 58 -6.26 -0.80 0.55
CA ASN A 58 -5.12 -0.36 1.37
C ASN A 58 -5.49 0.02 2.84
N ASN A 59 -6.66 -0.38 3.34
CA ASN A 59 -7.20 0.03 4.63
C ASN A 59 -6.29 -0.32 5.82
N HIS A 60 -5.44 -1.34 5.68
CA HIS A 60 -4.51 -1.70 6.74
C HIS A 60 -3.36 -0.69 6.87
N LEU A 61 -2.75 -0.25 5.77
CA LEU A 61 -1.70 0.76 5.81
C LEU A 61 -2.27 2.12 6.18
N GLU A 62 -3.42 2.49 5.61
CA GLU A 62 -4.09 3.74 5.92
C GLU A 62 -4.59 3.77 7.38
N GLY A 63 -5.12 2.64 7.86
CA GLY A 63 -5.49 2.43 9.25
C GLY A 63 -4.27 2.48 10.19
N TRP A 64 -3.16 1.84 9.82
CA TRP A 64 -1.91 1.92 10.57
C TRP A 64 -1.40 3.36 10.65
N HIS A 65 -1.35 4.05 9.51
CA HIS A 65 -0.90 5.45 9.44
C HIS A 65 -1.81 6.37 10.27
N SER A 66 -3.12 6.17 10.24
CA SER A 66 -4.09 6.90 11.07
C SER A 66 -3.87 6.65 12.56
N ARG A 67 -3.65 5.39 12.98
CA ARG A 67 -3.32 5.06 14.39
C ARG A 67 -2.01 5.70 14.82
N MET A 68 -0.96 5.59 14.00
CA MET A 68 0.35 6.20 14.25
C MET A 68 0.23 7.72 14.43
N ASN A 69 -0.48 8.41 13.53
CA ASN A 69 -0.68 9.86 13.63
C ASN A 69 -1.46 10.26 14.89
N LYS A 70 -2.51 9.51 15.26
CA LYS A 70 -3.27 9.74 16.50
C LYS A 70 -2.40 9.57 17.74
N ARG A 71 -1.53 8.55 17.76
CA ARG A 71 -0.63 8.26 18.89
C ARG A 71 0.56 9.23 18.97
N ALA A 72 1.09 9.67 17.82
CA ALA A 72 2.16 10.66 17.73
C ALA A 72 1.77 12.01 18.34
N ARG A 73 0.48 12.41 18.22
CA ARG A 73 -0.11 13.66 18.74
C ARG A 73 0.59 14.95 18.29
N LYS A 74 1.58 14.86 17.39
CA LYS A 74 2.40 15.96 16.85
C LYS A 74 2.89 15.59 15.45
N HIS A 75 3.00 16.59 14.57
CA HIS A 75 3.48 16.41 13.19
C HIS A 75 4.99 16.13 13.07
N HIS A 76 5.78 16.56 14.06
CA HIS A 76 7.24 16.37 14.06
C HIS A 76 7.70 15.79 15.40
N LEU A 77 7.87 14.47 15.43
CA LEU A 77 8.47 13.78 16.56
C LEU A 77 10.00 13.86 16.47
N ARG A 78 10.65 14.08 17.62
CA ARG A 78 12.10 13.84 17.73
C ARG A 78 12.38 12.34 17.60
N PHE A 79 13.59 12.00 17.18
CA PHE A 79 13.99 10.62 16.86
C PHE A 79 13.69 9.61 17.98
N HIS A 80 14.06 9.92 19.23
CA HIS A 80 13.84 9.01 20.36
C HIS A 80 12.35 8.74 20.65
N PRO A 81 11.47 9.75 20.79
CA PRO A 81 10.02 9.54 20.86
C PRO A 81 9.43 8.75 19.68
N PHE A 82 9.95 8.96 18.48
CA PHE A 82 9.52 8.23 17.28
C PHE A 82 9.88 6.73 17.36
N LEU A 83 11.11 6.40 17.77
CA LEU A 83 11.51 5.00 17.97
C LEU A 83 10.63 4.29 19.01
N LYS A 84 10.36 4.93 20.15
CA LYS A 84 9.49 4.36 21.18
C LYS A 84 8.08 4.10 20.64
N LEU A 85 7.53 5.04 19.87
CA LEU A 85 6.21 4.88 19.26
C LEU A 85 6.14 3.66 18.33
N ILE A 86 7.17 3.43 17.50
CA ILE A 86 7.25 2.27 16.59
C ILE A 86 7.31 0.97 17.38
N LEU A 87 8.16 0.89 18.40
CA LEU A 87 8.30 -0.31 19.24
C LEU A 87 7.00 -0.67 19.97
N ASP A 88 6.29 0.34 20.47
CA ASP A 88 5.01 0.13 21.13
C ASP A 88 3.93 -0.35 20.12
N GLU A 89 3.91 0.15 18.88
CA GLU A 89 2.98 -0.35 17.83
C GLU A 89 3.29 -1.78 17.40
N LEU A 90 4.57 -2.15 17.28
CA LEU A 90 4.98 -3.53 16.99
C LEU A 90 4.49 -4.49 18.08
N SER A 91 4.64 -4.10 19.35
CA SER A 91 4.20 -4.90 20.49
C SER A 91 2.68 -5.12 20.52
N LEU A 92 1.91 -4.11 20.10
CA LEU A 92 0.45 -4.22 19.99
C LEU A 92 0.02 -5.14 18.84
N MET A 93 0.71 -5.06 17.70
CA MET A 93 0.43 -5.95 16.57
C MET A 93 0.71 -7.41 16.90
N THR A 94 1.82 -7.70 17.59
CA THR A 94 2.16 -9.08 17.97
C THR A 94 1.18 -9.65 18.98
N ALA A 95 0.68 -8.83 19.91
CA ALA A 95 -0.34 -9.25 20.88
C ALA A 95 -1.68 -9.62 20.20
N GLN A 96 -2.12 -8.83 19.20
CA GLN A 96 -3.37 -9.11 18.47
C GLN A 96 -3.29 -10.40 17.64
N LEU A 97 -2.13 -10.69 17.06
CA LEU A 97 -1.92 -11.92 16.28
C LEU A 97 -1.93 -13.17 17.17
N THR A 98 -1.38 -13.09 18.39
CA THR A 98 -1.41 -14.20 19.36
C THR A 98 -2.80 -14.46 19.93
N GLU A 99 -3.63 -13.42 20.06
CA GLU A 99 -5.03 -13.56 20.48
C GLU A 99 -5.87 -14.18 19.34
N SER A 100 -5.71 -13.72 18.09
CA SER A 100 -6.46 -14.27 16.96
C SER A 100 -6.11 -15.72 16.61
N SER A 101 -4.90 -16.19 16.94
CA SER A 101 -4.50 -17.59 16.73
C SER A 101 -4.93 -18.53 17.85
N SER A 102 -5.49 -18.00 18.95
CA SER A 102 -5.97 -18.78 20.08
C SER A 102 -7.47 -19.11 20.00
N ASP A 103 -8.18 -18.48 19.05
CA ASP A 103 -9.61 -18.64 18.81
C ASP A 103 -9.94 -19.53 17.58
N GLU A 104 -8.94 -20.18 16.97
CA GLU A 104 -9.08 -21.27 15.98
C GLU A 104 -8.77 -22.64 16.61
#